data_AF-A0A0C2DEH2-F1
#
_entry.id   AF-A0A0C2DEH2-F1
#
_cell.length_a   1.000
_cell.length_b   1.000
_cell.length_c   1.000
_cell.angle_alpha   90.00
_cell.angle_beta   90.00
_cell.angle_gamma   90.00
#
_symmetry.space_group_name_H-M   'P 1'
#
loop_
_entity.id
_entity.type
_entity.pdbx_description
1 polymer ?
#
loop_
_entity_poly.entity_id
_entity_poly.type
_entity_poly.pdbx_seq_one_letter_code
_entity_poly.pdbx_strand_id
1 'polypeptide(L)'
;MPGMTRLTQVRAGIRSSTLRQQRKIRDAVAYAKLSKIRWAGHVMRFNDNRWTRAVSDWTSREVMRTTGRPPTRWSNFFTKSFKDRYDALRVPQTGRIYWTTLARESDKWKDCWRPLGIAEDQRESR
;
A
#
# COMPACT_ATOMS: atom_id res chain seq x y z
N MET A 1 -2.34 -11.84 28.15
CA MET A 1 -3.69 -12.42 27.91
C MET A 1 -3.53 -13.69 27.10
N PRO A 2 -3.82 -14.88 27.64
CA PRO A 2 -3.76 -16.13 26.90
C PRO A 2 -4.69 -16.07 25.68
N GLY A 3 -4.34 -16.74 24.60
CA GLY A 3 -5.16 -16.74 23.39
C GLY A 3 -6.52 -17.39 23.66
N MET A 4 -7.61 -16.60 23.57
CA MET A 4 -8.97 -17.15 23.45
C MET A 4 -9.01 -18.15 22.29
N THR A 5 -9.42 -19.38 22.58
CA THR A 5 -9.61 -20.44 21.59
C THR A 5 -10.96 -20.28 20.88
N ARG A 6 -11.11 -20.91 19.71
CA ARG A 6 -12.35 -20.84 18.91
C ARG A 6 -13.58 -21.37 19.66
N LEU A 7 -13.41 -22.42 20.48
CA LEU A 7 -14.47 -22.99 21.32
C LEU A 7 -14.96 -21.99 22.37
N THR A 8 -14.04 -21.31 23.07
CA THR A 8 -14.39 -20.27 24.04
C THR A 8 -15.07 -19.08 23.38
N GLN A 9 -14.61 -18.69 22.17
CA GLN A 9 -15.23 -17.61 21.39
C GLN A 9 -16.68 -17.92 21.03
N VAL A 10 -16.96 -19.14 20.52
CA VAL A 10 -18.32 -19.55 20.12
C VAL A 10 -19.24 -19.63 21.33
N ARG A 11 -18.80 -20.23 22.45
CA ARG A 11 -19.58 -20.32 23.69
C ARG A 11 -19.94 -18.95 24.27
N ALA A 12 -19.04 -17.98 24.15
CA ALA A 12 -19.27 -16.61 24.62
C ALA A 12 -20.00 -15.72 23.58
N GLY A 13 -20.36 -16.24 22.40
CA GLY A 13 -21.02 -15.47 21.34
C GLY A 13 -20.19 -14.30 20.80
N ILE A 14 -18.87 -14.33 20.98
CA ILE A 14 -17.99 -13.18 20.65
C ILE A 14 -17.72 -13.15 19.15
N ARG A 15 -18.06 -12.03 18.50
CA ARG A 15 -17.77 -11.81 17.08
C ARG A 15 -16.27 -11.65 16.83
N SER A 16 -15.81 -12.11 15.67
CA SER A 16 -14.42 -11.99 15.24
C SER A 16 -13.95 -10.52 15.12
N SER A 17 -14.86 -9.60 14.76
CA SER A 17 -14.59 -8.16 14.73
C SER A 17 -14.20 -7.62 16.11
N THR A 18 -14.94 -8.01 17.15
CA THR A 18 -14.67 -7.65 18.55
C THR A 18 -13.29 -8.11 19.00
N LEU A 19 -12.91 -9.35 18.66
CA LEU A 19 -11.57 -9.87 18.96
C LEU A 19 -10.46 -9.12 18.22
N ARG A 20 -10.67 -8.71 16.96
CA ARG A 20 -9.69 -7.91 16.20
C ARG A 20 -9.48 -6.54 16.84
N GLN A 21 -10.55 -5.89 17.28
CA GLN A 21 -10.50 -4.61 17.99
C GLN A 21 -9.79 -4.75 19.34
N GLN A 22 -10.12 -5.78 20.12
CA GLN A 22 -9.50 -6.03 21.43
C GLN A 22 -8.02 -6.40 21.33
N ARG A 23 -7.63 -7.18 20.31
CA ARG A 23 -6.24 -7.63 20.12
C ARG A 23 -5.35 -6.61 19.39
N LYS A 24 -5.88 -5.43 19.02
CA LYS A 24 -5.18 -4.41 18.23
C LYS A 24 -4.50 -4.98 16.98
N ILE A 25 -5.06 -6.06 16.41
CA ILE A 25 -4.48 -6.72 15.25
C ILE A 25 -4.69 -5.80 14.06
N ARG A 26 -3.58 -5.32 13.47
CA ARG A 26 -3.65 -4.49 12.27
C ARG A 26 -4.30 -5.27 11.14
N ASP A 27 -5.16 -4.59 10.39
CA ASP A 27 -5.77 -5.17 9.20
C ASP A 27 -4.67 -5.62 8.21
N ALA A 28 -4.70 -6.91 7.86
CA ALA A 28 -3.65 -7.54 7.06
C ALA A 28 -3.61 -6.97 5.64
N VAL A 29 -4.78 -6.61 5.08
CA VAL A 29 -4.89 -6.02 3.75
C VAL A 29 -4.32 -4.61 3.75
N ALA A 30 -4.68 -3.78 4.73
CA ALA A 30 -4.13 -2.46 4.92
C ALA A 30 -2.61 -2.51 5.12
N TYR A 31 -2.13 -3.44 5.94
CA TYR A 31 -0.69 -3.62 6.14
C TYR A 31 0.04 -4.00 4.84
N ALA A 32 -0.47 -4.99 4.11
CA ALA A 32 0.12 -5.42 2.85
C ALA A 32 0.16 -4.28 1.81
N LYS A 33 -0.90 -3.46 1.74
CA LYS A 33 -0.95 -2.26 0.89
C LYS A 33 0.14 -1.27 1.29
N LEU A 34 0.23 -0.91 2.58
CA LEU A 34 1.24 0.02 3.09
C LEU A 34 2.67 -0.46 2.85
N SER A 35 2.95 -1.74 3.10
CA SER A 35 4.25 -2.35 2.89
C SER A 35 4.67 -2.30 1.42
N LYS A 36 3.73 -2.54 0.49
CA LYS A 36 4.00 -2.41 -0.96
C LYS A 36 4.38 -0.99 -1.36
N ILE A 37 3.71 0.03 -0.81
CA ILE A 37 4.01 1.43 -1.13
C ILE A 37 5.34 1.87 -0.50
N ARG A 38 5.62 1.49 0.75
CA ARG A 38 6.91 1.75 1.40
C ARG A 38 8.06 1.13 0.61
N TRP A 39 7.91 -0.14 0.20
CA TRP A 39 8.92 -0.83 -0.60
C TRP A 39 9.17 -0.14 -1.94
N ALA A 40 8.11 0.22 -2.68
CA ALA A 40 8.26 0.91 -3.97
C ALA A 40 8.96 2.27 -3.85
N GLY A 41 8.67 3.04 -2.79
CA GLY A 41 9.39 4.28 -2.49
C GLY A 41 10.86 4.07 -2.21
N HIS A 42 11.15 3.06 -1.39
CA HIS A 42 12.52 2.68 -1.08
C HIS A 42 13.29 2.27 -2.34
N VAL A 43 12.68 1.45 -3.20
CA VAL A 43 13.27 1.02 -4.48
C VAL A 43 13.55 2.19 -5.42
N MET A 44 12.62 3.16 -5.54
CA MET A 44 12.75 4.28 -6.48
C MET A 44 13.77 5.34 -6.06
N ARG A 45 14.19 5.35 -4.79
CA ARG A 45 15.21 6.26 -4.27
C ARG A 45 16.62 5.74 -4.43
N PHE A 46 16.79 4.46 -4.75
CA PHE A 46 18.11 3.98 -5.13
C PHE A 46 18.54 4.62 -6.45
N ASN A 47 19.75 5.19 -6.45
CA ASN A 47 20.37 5.75 -7.65
C ASN A 47 20.94 4.65 -8.57
N ASP A 48 20.99 3.41 -8.09
CA ASP A 48 21.53 2.28 -8.83
C ASP A 48 20.48 1.73 -9.83
N ASN A 49 20.95 1.33 -11.01
CA ASN A 49 20.14 0.65 -12.04
C ASN A 49 19.91 -0.84 -11.73
N ARG A 50 19.75 -1.20 -10.44
CA ARG A 50 19.56 -2.59 -10.02
C ARG A 50 18.28 -3.18 -10.61
N TRP A 51 18.30 -4.50 -10.82
CA TRP A 51 17.19 -5.25 -11.42
C TRP A 51 15.84 -4.99 -10.73
N THR A 52 15.85 -4.74 -9.42
CA THR A 52 14.65 -4.37 -8.63
C THR A 52 13.91 -3.15 -9.20
N ARG A 53 14.64 -2.13 -9.64
CA ARG A 53 14.05 -0.93 -10.25
C ARG A 53 13.54 -1.23 -11.67
N ALA A 54 14.33 -1.97 -12.45
CA ALA A 54 13.94 -2.39 -13.80
C ALA A 54 12.65 -3.23 -13.81
N VAL A 55 12.50 -4.17 -12.88
CA VAL A 55 11.28 -5.00 -12.72
C VAL A 55 10.07 -4.14 -12.32
N SER A 56 10.29 -3.10 -11.52
CA SER A 56 9.25 -2.18 -11.06
C SER A 56 8.71 -1.29 -12.18
N ASP A 57 9.62 -0.80 -13.02
CA ASP A 57 9.33 0.05 -14.18
C ASP A 57 9.01 -0.75 -15.45
N TRP A 58 9.13 -2.08 -15.39
CA TRP A 58 8.97 -2.94 -16.55
C TRP A 58 7.57 -2.77 -17.17
N THR A 59 7.57 -2.20 -18.37
CA THR A 59 6.41 -2.18 -19.26
C THR A 59 6.46 -3.40 -20.18
N SER A 60 5.44 -4.27 -20.14
CA SER A 60 5.35 -5.43 -21.02
C SER A 60 5.48 -4.99 -22.48
N ARG A 61 6.56 -5.40 -23.15
CA ARG A 61 6.72 -5.19 -24.59
C ARG A 61 5.79 -6.15 -25.32
N GLU A 62 4.84 -5.58 -26.07
CA GLU A 62 4.24 -6.07 -27.32
C GLU A 62 3.87 -7.56 -27.49
N VAL A 63 3.74 -8.35 -26.43
CA VAL A 63 3.10 -9.67 -26.53
C VAL A 63 1.60 -9.48 -26.37
N MET A 64 0.90 -9.41 -27.51
CA MET A 64 -0.56 -9.48 -27.56
C MET A 64 -1.00 -10.85 -27.01
N ARG A 65 -1.46 -10.88 -25.75
CA ARG A 65 -2.11 -12.06 -25.18
C ARG A 65 -3.60 -12.04 -25.48
N THR A 66 -4.17 -13.24 -25.60
CA THR A 66 -5.55 -13.55 -25.94
C THR A 66 -6.56 -12.63 -25.24
N THR A 67 -7.61 -12.25 -25.98
CA THR A 67 -8.72 -11.38 -25.55
C THR A 67 -9.21 -11.74 -24.14
N GLY A 68 -8.87 -10.89 -23.16
CA GLY A 68 -9.17 -11.07 -21.74
C GLY A 68 -8.71 -9.87 -20.91
N ARG A 69 -9.01 -9.85 -19.60
CA ARG A 69 -8.60 -8.73 -18.73
C ARG A 69 -7.06 -8.66 -18.67
N PRO A 70 -6.44 -7.53 -19.04
CA PRO A 70 -4.99 -7.39 -18.95
C PRO A 70 -4.51 -7.65 -17.52
N PRO A 71 -3.32 -8.26 -17.32
CA PRO A 71 -2.76 -8.43 -16.00
C PRO A 71 -2.65 -7.06 -15.31
N THR A 72 -3.15 -6.97 -14.07
CA THR A 72 -3.02 -5.75 -13.28
C THR A 72 -1.53 -5.52 -13.03
N ARG A 73 -0.97 -4.52 -13.73
CA ARG A 73 0.44 -4.16 -13.57
C ARG A 73 0.67 -3.65 -12.17
N TRP A 74 1.89 -3.83 -11.69
CA TRP A 74 2.27 -3.32 -10.38
C TRP A 74 2.25 -1.78 -10.34
N SER A 75 2.64 -1.11 -11.43
CA SER A 75 2.44 0.33 -11.62
C SER A 75 0.97 0.77 -11.56
N ASN A 76 0.04 -0.04 -12.07
CA ASN A 76 -1.40 0.29 -12.02
C ASN A 76 -1.91 0.37 -10.58
N PHE A 77 -1.38 -0.45 -9.67
CA PHE A 77 -1.72 -0.37 -8.24
C PHE A 77 -1.34 0.99 -7.67
N PHE A 78 -0.12 1.46 -7.98
CA PHE A 78 0.34 2.77 -7.55
C PHE A 78 -0.51 3.87 -8.15
N THR A 79 -0.60 3.95 -9.48
CA THR A 79 -1.37 4.99 -10.18
C THR A 79 -2.81 5.07 -9.68
N LYS A 80 -3.48 3.94 -9.45
CA LYS A 80 -4.83 3.92 -8.87
C LYS A 80 -4.84 4.43 -7.43
N SER A 81 -3.93 3.95 -6.57
CA SER A 81 -3.88 4.36 -5.17
C SER A 81 -3.60 5.86 -5.00
N PHE A 82 -2.78 6.45 -5.87
CA PHE A 82 -2.52 7.90 -5.89
C PHE A 82 -3.76 8.68 -6.32
N LYS A 83 -4.40 8.26 -7.42
CA LYS A 83 -5.63 8.92 -7.90
C LYS A 83 -6.71 8.93 -6.80
N ASP A 84 -7.02 7.76 -6.24
CA ASP A 84 -8.03 7.63 -5.19
C ASP A 84 -7.74 8.55 -3.98
N ARG A 85 -6.45 8.76 -3.63
CA ARG A 85 -6.01 9.65 -2.54
C ARG A 85 -6.12 11.13 -2.88
N TYR A 86 -5.61 11.54 -4.04
CA TYR A 86 -5.65 12.94 -4.47
C TYR A 86 -7.10 13.40 -4.72
N ASP A 87 -7.94 12.51 -5.26
CA ASP A 87 -9.38 12.75 -5.41
C ASP A 87 -10.04 12.96 -4.05
N ALA A 88 -9.71 12.13 -3.05
CA ALA A 88 -10.21 12.30 -1.67
C ALA A 88 -9.72 13.60 -0.99
N LEU A 89 -8.52 14.07 -1.34
CA LEU A 89 -7.94 15.33 -0.84
C LEU A 89 -8.38 16.57 -1.62
N ARG A 90 -9.13 16.42 -2.73
CA ARG A 90 -9.56 17.51 -3.63
C ARG A 90 -8.42 18.42 -4.10
N VAL A 91 -7.22 17.86 -4.24
CA VAL A 91 -6.05 18.62 -4.71
C VAL A 91 -6.15 18.79 -6.23
N PRO A 92 -6.06 20.02 -6.77
CA PRO A 92 -6.08 20.24 -8.21
C PRO A 92 -4.93 19.47 -8.88
N GLN A 93 -5.27 18.60 -9.82
CA GLN A 93 -4.31 17.70 -10.43
C GLN A 93 -3.58 18.41 -11.57
N THR A 94 -2.34 18.85 -11.33
CA THR A 94 -1.46 19.36 -12.39
C THR A 94 -0.91 18.17 -13.19
N GLY A 95 -1.68 17.72 -14.18
CA GLY A 95 -1.20 16.79 -15.22
C GLY A 95 -0.90 15.36 -14.75
N ARG A 96 -0.47 14.54 -15.72
CA ARG A 96 -0.21 13.09 -15.60
C ARG A 96 1.02 12.83 -14.73
N ILE A 97 0.90 12.99 -13.41
CA ILE A 97 2.01 12.75 -12.48
C ILE A 97 2.38 11.26 -12.51
N TYR A 98 3.58 10.95 -12.98
CA TYR A 98 4.10 9.59 -13.01
C TYR A 98 4.51 9.17 -11.60
N TRP A 99 4.07 7.98 -11.16
CA TRP A 99 4.22 7.54 -9.77
C TRP A 99 5.69 7.40 -9.34
N THR A 100 6.63 7.14 -10.26
CA THR A 100 8.06 7.04 -9.92
C THR A 100 8.67 8.40 -9.58
N THR A 101 8.16 9.48 -10.17
CA THR A 101 8.57 10.85 -9.83
C THR A 101 8.16 11.19 -8.40
N LEU A 102 6.93 10.85 -8.01
CA LEU A 102 6.47 10.99 -6.63
C LEU A 102 7.23 10.09 -5.66
N ALA A 103 7.59 8.88 -6.07
CA ALA A 103 8.31 7.93 -5.23
C ALA A 103 9.70 8.41 -4.80
N ARG A 104 10.35 9.20 -5.66
CA ARG A 104 11.63 9.85 -5.41
C ARG A 104 11.50 10.97 -4.37
N GLU A 105 10.42 11.75 -4.43
CA GLU A 105 10.16 12.82 -3.48
C GLU A 105 9.60 12.27 -2.17
N SER A 106 10.47 12.09 -1.17
CA SER A 106 10.13 11.31 0.03
C SER A 106 8.91 11.83 0.78
N ASP A 107 8.76 13.15 0.87
CA ASP A 107 7.67 13.77 1.61
C ASP A 107 6.34 13.67 0.86
N LYS A 108 6.33 13.93 -0.47
CA LYS A 108 5.15 13.68 -1.30
C LYS A 108 4.76 12.22 -1.38
N TRP A 109 5.74 11.31 -1.38
CA TRP A 109 5.49 9.87 -1.28
C TRP A 109 4.73 9.61 0.03
N LYS A 110 5.23 10.05 1.20
CA LYS A 110 4.58 9.84 2.51
C LYS A 110 3.14 10.35 2.55
N ASP A 111 2.86 11.48 1.91
CA ASP A 111 1.52 12.06 1.81
C ASP A 111 0.49 11.17 1.09
N CYS A 112 0.93 10.05 0.51
CA CYS A 112 0.07 9.11 -0.21
C CYS A 112 -0.29 7.86 0.59
N TRP A 113 0.25 7.70 1.81
CA TRP A 113 -0.27 6.71 2.76
C TRP A 113 -0.29 7.14 4.23
N ARG A 114 0.11 8.38 4.59
CA ARG A 114 -0.21 8.93 5.92
C ARG A 114 -1.71 8.76 6.19
N PRO A 115 -2.14 8.24 7.36
CA PRO A 115 -3.55 8.29 7.75
C PRO A 115 -4.01 9.75 7.77
N LEU A 116 -5.17 10.04 7.21
CA LEU A 116 -5.79 11.36 7.34
C LEU A 116 -6.23 11.50 8.81
N GLY A 117 -5.39 12.13 9.64
CA GLY A 117 -5.73 12.46 11.03
C GLY A 117 -5.31 11.47 12.13
N ILE A 118 -4.23 10.69 11.97
CA ILE A 118 -3.64 9.96 13.12
C ILE A 118 -2.17 10.36 13.27
N ALA A 119 -1.84 10.95 14.43
CA ALA A 119 -0.47 11.21 14.86
C ALA A 119 0.35 9.92 14.80
N GLU A 120 1.57 10.01 14.29
CA GLU A 120 2.50 8.88 14.21
C GLU A 120 2.61 8.22 15.58
N ASP A 121 2.09 6.99 15.71
CA ASP A 121 2.43 6.14 16.84
C ASP A 121 3.93 5.89 16.74
N GLN A 122 4.66 6.50 17.67
CA GLN A 122 6.08 6.36 17.87
C GLN A 122 6.43 4.88 18.04
N ARG A 123 7.01 4.26 17.00
CA ARG A 123 8.11 3.27 17.12
C ARG A 123 8.41 2.61 15.79
N GLU A 124 9.68 2.67 15.39
CA GLU A 124 10.61 1.53 15.55
C GLU A 124 12.02 2.03 15.14
N SER A 125 12.72 2.64 16.10
CA SER A 125 14.19 2.72 16.02
C SER A 125 14.71 1.35 16.45
N ARG A 126 15.33 0.64 15.51
CA ARG A 126 16.12 -0.55 15.78
C ARG A 126 17.44 -0.42 15.04
#